data_AF-A0A944GVL0-F1
#
_entry.id   AF-A0A944GVL0-F1
#
_cell.length_a   1.000
_cell.length_b   1.000
_cell.length_c   1.000
_cell.angle_alpha   90.00
_cell.angle_beta   90.00
_cell.angle_gamma   90.00
#
_symmetry.space_group_name_H-M   'P 1'
#
loop_
_entity.id
_entity.type
_entity.pdbx_description
1 polymer ?
#
loop_
_entity_poly.entity_id
_entity_poly.type
_entity_poly.pdbx_seq_one_letter_code
_entity_poly.pdbx_strand_id
1 'polypeptide(L)'
;MDSKNLTYISIFVIAALIFLSIYQYNKIADLEMKIGSDFQRTVRDSIFALENDGDPALWIKILQEEDGEFTFASHLGELTLLSRKYHMMAGKISMIGPVLDSLTDQYRQLAINMKSGKDSKENEKRINKDREFLISLLNEVDSIPGESERRYYSEFTNSDSRTSNLVWREYKKYEKR
;
A
#
# COMPACT_ATOMS: atom_id res chain seq x y z
N MET A 1 10.29 32.35 49.88
CA MET A 1 10.94 31.73 48.70
C MET A 1 11.56 32.86 47.91
N ASP A 2 12.89 32.93 47.87
CA ASP A 2 13.59 34.08 47.30
C ASP A 2 13.38 34.18 45.79
N SER A 3 13.30 35.41 45.27
CA SER A 3 13.06 35.68 43.84
C SER A 3 14.05 34.96 42.93
N LYS A 4 15.31 34.79 43.36
CA LYS A 4 16.34 34.03 42.65
C LYS A 4 15.98 32.55 42.51
N ASN A 5 15.44 31.93 43.56
CA ASN A 5 15.00 30.53 43.52
C ASN A 5 13.82 30.35 42.57
N LEU A 6 12.88 31.31 42.54
CA LEU A 6 11.80 31.35 41.54
C LEU A 6 12.37 31.42 40.11
N THR A 7 13.34 32.30 39.85
CA THR A 7 13.98 32.41 38.53
C THR A 7 14.69 31.11 38.12
N TYR A 8 15.44 30.46 39.00
CA TYR A 8 16.11 29.19 38.69
C TYR A 8 15.12 28.06 38.41
N ILE A 9 14.03 27.97 39.19
CA ILE A 9 12.95 27.00 38.94
C ILE A 9 12.32 27.26 37.58
N SER A 10 12.02 28.51 37.23
CA SER A 10 11.46 28.86 35.92
C SER A 10 12.40 28.50 34.76
N ILE A 11 13.70 28.77 34.88
CA ILE A 11 14.69 28.40 33.87
C ILE A 11 14.75 26.87 33.71
N PHE A 12 14.77 26.13 34.82
CA PHE A 12 14.78 24.67 34.79
C PHE A 12 13.53 24.11 34.10
N VAL A 13 12.34 24.63 34.42
CA VAL A 13 11.09 24.21 33.80
C VAL A 13 11.10 24.50 32.30
N ILE A 14 11.55 25.68 31.87
CA ILE A 14 11.65 26.02 30.45
C ILE A 14 12.64 25.09 29.73
N ALA A 15 13.81 24.84 30.32
CA ALA A 15 14.79 23.93 29.76
C ALA A 15 14.25 22.49 29.64
N ALA A 16 13.53 22.01 30.64
CA ALA A 16 12.89 20.70 30.63
C ALA A 16 11.80 20.60 29.54
N LEU A 17 10.99 21.64 29.36
CA LEU A 17 9.98 21.70 28.30
C LEU A 17 10.63 21.68 26.91
N ILE A 18 11.68 22.47 26.69
CA ILE A 18 12.42 22.48 25.42
C ILE A 18 13.00 21.08 25.14
N PHE A 19 13.63 20.45 26.13
CA PHE A 19 14.19 19.11 25.98
C PHE A 19 13.11 18.07 25.65
N LEU A 20 11.96 18.12 26.34
CA LEU A 20 10.83 17.23 26.09
C LEU A 20 10.24 17.43 24.69
N SER A 21 10.14 18.68 24.22
CA SER A 21 9.69 18.98 22.86
C SER A 21 10.66 18.45 21.80
N ILE A 22 11.97 18.59 21.99
CA ILE A 22 12.98 18.03 21.08
C ILE A 22 12.89 16.51 21.04
N TYR A 23 12.78 15.86 22.20
CA TYR A 23 12.63 14.41 22.28
C TYR A 23 11.36 13.91 21.58
N GLN A 24 10.22 14.57 21.80
CA GLN A 24 8.96 14.25 21.13
C GLN A 24 9.07 14.44 19.61
N TYR A 25 9.68 15.53 19.17
CA TYR A 25 9.90 15.80 17.74
C TYR A 25 10.70 14.68 17.07
N ASN A 26 11.82 14.26 17.66
CA ASN A 26 12.64 13.18 17.12
C ASN A 26 11.87 11.86 17.08
N LYS A 27 11.13 11.52 18.14
CA LYS A 27 10.31 10.31 18.18
C LYS A 27 9.22 10.30 17.09
N ILE A 28 8.61 11.45 16.81
CA ILE A 28 7.65 11.59 15.72
C ILE A 28 8.35 11.43 14.38
N ALA A 29 9.50 12.08 14.16
CA ALA A 29 10.26 11.95 12.93
C ALA A 29 10.67 10.48 12.65
N ASP A 30 11.13 9.75 13.66
CA ASP A 30 11.46 8.32 13.55
C ASP A 30 10.23 7.47 13.18
N LEU A 31 9.07 7.78 13.79
CA LEU A 31 7.81 7.12 13.45
C LEU A 31 7.41 7.40 12.00
N GLU A 32 7.49 8.65 11.56
CA GLU A 32 7.19 9.07 10.18
C GLU A 32 8.12 8.35 9.19
N MET A 33 9.43 8.28 9.48
CA MET A 33 10.37 7.54 8.64
C MET A 33 10.04 6.06 8.56
N LYS A 34 9.71 5.42 9.70
CA LYS A 34 9.32 4.01 9.72
C LYS A 34 8.07 3.76 8.88
N ILE A 35 7.01 4.54 9.09
CA ILE A 35 5.76 4.40 8.34
C ILE A 35 5.99 4.65 6.84
N GLY A 36 6.77 5.68 6.50
CA GLY A 36 7.12 5.98 5.11
C GLY A 36 7.89 4.84 4.42
N SER A 37 8.83 4.21 5.13
CA SER A 37 9.53 3.01 4.65
C SER A 37 8.56 1.84 4.43
N ASP A 38 7.64 1.61 5.37
CA ASP A 38 6.63 0.56 5.27
C ASP A 38 5.68 0.77 4.08
N PHE A 39 5.33 2.02 3.77
CA PHE A 39 4.53 2.36 2.58
C PHE A 39 5.28 2.11 1.27
N GLN A 40 6.53 2.56 1.18
CA GLN A 40 7.36 2.30 -0.01
C GLN A 40 7.54 0.80 -0.22
N ARG A 41 7.81 0.05 0.86
CA ARG A 41 7.87 -1.41 0.81
C ARG A 41 6.56 -2.02 0.33
N THR A 42 5.42 -1.56 0.82
CA THR A 42 4.11 -2.05 0.38
C THR A 42 3.88 -1.86 -1.11
N VAL A 43 4.29 -0.72 -1.68
CA VAL A 43 4.23 -0.48 -3.12
C VAL A 43 5.08 -1.48 -3.88
N ARG A 44 6.33 -1.69 -3.46
CA ARG A 44 7.25 -2.63 -4.11
C ARG A 44 6.82 -4.08 -3.98
N ASP A 45 6.36 -4.48 -2.81
CA ASP A 45 5.78 -5.81 -2.56
C ASP A 45 4.58 -6.05 -3.49
N SER A 46 3.76 -5.01 -3.72
CA SER A 46 2.61 -5.09 -4.62
C SER A 46 3.02 -5.21 -6.09
N ILE A 47 4.00 -4.41 -6.54
CA ILE A 47 4.57 -4.53 -7.89
C ILE A 47 5.10 -5.95 -8.09
N PHE A 48 5.91 -6.44 -7.15
CA PHE A 48 6.49 -7.77 -7.21
C PHE A 48 5.42 -8.87 -7.31
N ALA A 49 4.40 -8.83 -6.45
CA ALA A 49 3.32 -9.82 -6.45
C ALA A 49 2.51 -9.80 -7.76
N LEU A 50 2.27 -8.61 -8.32
CA LEU A 50 1.52 -8.46 -9.56
C LEU A 50 2.34 -8.86 -10.79
N GLU A 51 3.64 -8.58 -10.82
CA GLU A 51 4.49 -8.88 -11.97
C GLU A 51 4.92 -10.35 -12.02
N ASN A 52 5.19 -10.98 -10.88
CA ASN A 52 5.71 -12.36 -10.83
C ASN A 52 4.60 -13.40 -10.64
N ASP A 53 3.64 -13.09 -9.76
CA ASP A 53 2.59 -14.03 -9.35
C ASP A 53 1.21 -13.57 -9.82
N GLY A 54 1.12 -12.56 -10.68
CA GLY A 54 -0.16 -12.01 -11.15
C GLY A 54 -0.62 -12.52 -12.52
N ASP A 55 0.04 -13.51 -13.12
CA ASP A 55 -0.42 -14.05 -14.41
C ASP A 55 -1.57 -15.06 -14.21
N PRO A 56 -2.80 -14.81 -14.69
CA PRO A 56 -3.87 -15.79 -14.57
C PRO A 56 -3.57 -17.10 -15.31
N ALA A 57 -2.75 -17.09 -16.37
CA ALA A 57 -2.35 -18.31 -17.06
C ALA A 57 -1.43 -19.20 -16.21
N LEU A 58 -0.62 -18.60 -15.34
CA LEU A 58 0.17 -19.33 -14.34
C LEU A 58 -0.75 -20.04 -13.35
N TRP A 59 -1.74 -19.31 -12.81
CA TRP A 59 -2.66 -19.88 -11.82
C TRP A 59 -3.57 -20.96 -12.39
N ILE A 60 -3.97 -20.86 -13.65
CA ILE A 60 -4.70 -21.94 -14.35
C ILE A 60 -3.89 -23.24 -14.34
N LYS A 61 -2.57 -23.16 -14.55
CA LYS A 61 -1.68 -24.34 -14.52
C LYS A 61 -1.52 -24.86 -13.09
N ILE A 62 -1.21 -23.97 -12.14
CA ILE A 62 -1.00 -24.34 -10.73
C ILE A 62 -2.25 -25.01 -10.16
N LEU A 63 -3.45 -24.51 -10.45
CA LEU A 63 -4.70 -25.10 -9.97
C LEU A 63 -4.99 -26.53 -10.49
N GLN A 64 -4.24 -27.02 -11.47
CA GLN A 64 -4.32 -28.40 -11.97
C GLN A 64 -3.32 -29.34 -11.26
N GLU A 65 -2.40 -28.80 -10.45
CA GLU A 65 -1.40 -29.56 -9.69
C GLU A 65 -1.96 -30.05 -8.35
N GLU A 66 -1.33 -31.07 -7.77
CA GLU A 66 -1.79 -31.76 -6.55
C GLU A 66 -1.94 -30.82 -5.34
N ASP A 67 -0.99 -29.89 -5.15
CA ASP A 67 -1.00 -28.87 -4.09
C ASP A 67 -1.44 -27.48 -4.58
N GLY A 68 -1.99 -27.41 -5.79
CA GLY A 68 -2.32 -26.16 -6.48
C GLY A 68 -3.25 -25.24 -5.70
N GLU A 69 -4.23 -25.83 -5.02
CA GLU A 69 -5.22 -25.09 -4.23
C GLU A 69 -4.61 -24.38 -3.02
N PHE A 70 -3.61 -25.00 -2.38
CA PHE A 70 -2.94 -24.41 -1.22
C PHE A 70 -2.08 -23.22 -1.64
N THR A 71 -1.28 -23.40 -2.68
CA THR A 71 -0.44 -22.33 -3.24
C THR A 71 -1.29 -21.14 -3.71
N PHE A 72 -2.41 -21.43 -4.37
CA PHE A 72 -3.37 -20.42 -4.79
C PHE A 72 -4.01 -19.68 -3.61
N ALA A 73 -4.37 -20.38 -2.53
CA ALA A 73 -4.89 -19.74 -1.32
C ALA A 73 -3.87 -18.80 -0.66
N SER A 74 -2.58 -19.15 -0.69
CA SER A 74 -1.50 -18.27 -0.22
C SER A 74 -1.45 -16.96 -1.01
N HIS A 75 -1.49 -17.06 -2.35
CA HIS A 75 -1.52 -15.88 -3.22
C HIS A 75 -2.73 -14.97 -2.95
N LEU A 76 -3.93 -15.55 -2.79
CA LEU A 76 -5.12 -14.76 -2.40
C LEU A 76 -4.93 -14.08 -1.03
N GLY A 77 -4.27 -14.76 -0.10
CA GLY A 77 -3.90 -14.22 1.21
C GLY A 77 -2.98 -13.00 1.10
N GLU A 78 -1.99 -13.06 0.23
CA GLU A 78 -1.05 -11.96 -0.05
C GLU A 78 -1.74 -10.75 -0.68
N LEU A 79 -2.56 -10.96 -1.72
CA LEU A 79 -3.35 -9.86 -2.33
C LEU A 79 -4.30 -9.22 -1.32
N THR A 80 -4.95 -10.03 -0.47
CA THR A 80 -5.82 -9.53 0.60
C THR A 80 -5.03 -8.72 1.63
N LEU A 81 -3.83 -9.15 2.00
CA LEU A 81 -2.97 -8.43 2.93
C LEU A 81 -2.52 -7.09 2.35
N LEU A 82 -2.10 -7.07 1.09
CA LEU A 82 -1.73 -5.84 0.38
C LEU A 82 -2.92 -4.88 0.30
N SER A 83 -4.10 -5.36 -0.09
CA SER A 83 -5.33 -4.56 -0.10
C SER A 83 -5.58 -3.89 1.25
N ARG A 84 -5.53 -4.65 2.35
CA ARG A 84 -5.69 -4.11 3.71
C ARG A 84 -4.68 -3.02 4.04
N LYS A 85 -3.41 -3.20 3.65
CA LYS A 85 -2.39 -2.17 3.85
C LYS A 85 -2.76 -0.89 3.13
N TYR A 86 -3.24 -0.95 1.88
CA TYR A 86 -3.70 0.24 1.16
C TYR A 86 -4.93 0.89 1.78
N HIS A 87 -5.92 0.10 2.23
CA HIS A 87 -7.09 0.64 2.96
C HIS A 87 -6.70 1.40 4.23
N MET A 88 -5.60 1.02 4.87
CA MET A 88 -5.05 1.71 6.05
C MET A 88 -4.26 2.99 5.70
N MET A 89 -3.91 3.20 4.42
CA MET A 89 -3.27 4.43 3.97
C MET A 89 -4.30 5.56 3.85
N ALA A 90 -3.87 6.79 4.11
CA ALA A 90 -4.77 7.93 4.08
C ALA A 90 -4.97 8.49 2.67
N GLY A 91 -5.93 9.42 2.56
CA GLY A 91 -6.18 10.14 1.32
C GLY A 91 -6.59 9.22 0.18
N LYS A 92 -6.16 9.57 -1.03
CA LYS A 92 -6.63 8.93 -2.26
C LYS A 92 -5.82 7.67 -2.60
N ILE A 93 -4.73 7.39 -1.88
CA ILE A 93 -3.93 6.17 -2.01
C ILE A 93 -4.76 4.92 -1.67
N SER A 94 -5.70 5.05 -0.73
CA SER A 94 -6.63 3.99 -0.33
C SER A 94 -7.44 3.39 -1.49
N MET A 95 -7.58 4.11 -2.61
CA MET A 95 -8.28 3.64 -3.81
C MET A 95 -7.62 2.44 -4.50
N ILE A 96 -6.35 2.14 -4.18
CA ILE A 96 -5.68 0.93 -4.65
C ILE A 96 -6.27 -0.33 -3.97
N GLY A 97 -6.71 -0.21 -2.71
CA GLY A 97 -7.30 -1.31 -1.94
C GLY A 97 -8.51 -1.95 -2.63
N PRO A 98 -9.56 -1.20 -3.00
CA PRO A 98 -10.72 -1.73 -3.72
C PRO A 98 -10.38 -2.46 -5.03
N VAL A 99 -9.34 -2.02 -5.75
CA VAL A 99 -8.92 -2.67 -7.00
C VAL A 99 -8.23 -4.00 -6.71
N LEU A 100 -7.42 -4.08 -5.65
CA LEU A 100 -6.84 -5.34 -5.18
C LEU A 100 -7.90 -6.31 -4.62
N ASP A 101 -8.93 -5.80 -3.95
CA ASP A 101 -10.07 -6.62 -3.52
C ASP A 101 -10.81 -7.22 -4.73
N SER A 102 -11.12 -6.38 -5.73
CA SER A 102 -11.70 -6.82 -7.01
C SER A 102 -10.84 -7.89 -7.68
N LEU A 103 -9.53 -7.68 -7.76
CA LEU A 103 -8.59 -8.64 -8.35
C LEU A 103 -8.60 -9.98 -7.59
N THR A 104 -8.60 -9.94 -6.26
CA THR A 104 -8.70 -11.13 -5.40
C THR A 104 -9.98 -11.92 -5.67
N ASP A 105 -11.11 -11.25 -5.81
CA ASP A 105 -12.39 -11.89 -6.12
C ASP A 105 -12.43 -12.46 -7.54
N GLN A 106 -11.81 -11.78 -8.52
CA GLN A 106 -11.68 -12.29 -9.88
C GLN A 106 -10.84 -13.58 -9.93
N TYR A 107 -9.76 -13.65 -9.15
CA TYR A 107 -8.99 -14.87 -8.99
C TYR A 107 -9.81 -15.98 -8.33
N ARG A 108 -10.56 -15.70 -7.25
CA ARG A 108 -11.46 -16.70 -6.65
C ARG A 108 -12.45 -17.26 -7.68
N GLN A 109 -13.04 -16.38 -8.50
CA GLN A 109 -13.93 -16.79 -9.58
C GLN A 109 -13.23 -17.61 -10.66
N LEU A 110 -11.96 -17.31 -10.99
CA LEU A 110 -11.14 -18.12 -11.88
C LEU A 110 -11.04 -19.56 -11.36
N ALA A 111 -10.70 -19.75 -10.09
CA ALA A 111 -10.63 -21.08 -9.48
C ALA A 111 -11.98 -21.83 -9.49
N ILE A 112 -13.09 -21.12 -9.24
CA ILE A 112 -14.44 -21.70 -9.32
C ILE A 112 -14.77 -22.12 -10.76
N ASN A 113 -14.44 -21.30 -11.75
CA ASN A 113 -14.69 -21.62 -13.16
C ASN A 113 -13.87 -22.83 -13.62
N MET A 114 -12.60 -22.90 -13.21
CA MET A 114 -11.72 -24.05 -13.46
C MET A 114 -12.30 -25.35 -12.90
N LYS A 115 -12.75 -25.34 -11.64
CA LYS A 115 -13.36 -26.51 -10.99
C LYS A 115 -14.69 -26.92 -11.62
N SER A 116 -15.45 -25.97 -12.17
CA SER A 116 -16.75 -26.22 -12.79
C SER A 116 -16.71 -26.44 -14.31
N GLY A 117 -15.51 -26.44 -14.93
CA GLY A 117 -15.34 -26.61 -16.37
C GLY A 117 -15.91 -25.46 -17.21
N LYS A 118 -16.08 -24.27 -16.61
CA LYS A 118 -16.55 -23.07 -17.31
C LYS A 118 -15.40 -22.36 -18.00
N ASP A 119 -15.70 -21.64 -19.08
CA ASP A 119 -14.72 -20.81 -19.78
C ASP A 119 -14.15 -19.71 -18.86
N SER A 120 -12.83 -19.66 -18.74
CA SER A 120 -12.08 -18.71 -17.91
C SER A 120 -11.65 -17.45 -18.67
N LYS A 121 -11.78 -17.41 -20.00
CA LYS A 121 -11.18 -16.35 -20.84
C LYS A 121 -11.61 -14.93 -20.47
N GLU A 122 -12.88 -14.74 -20.10
CA GLU A 122 -13.37 -13.42 -19.68
C GLU A 122 -12.81 -13.01 -18.32
N ASN A 123 -12.67 -13.96 -17.38
CA ASN A 123 -12.01 -13.72 -16.10
C ASN A 123 -10.54 -13.37 -16.29
N GLU A 124 -9.82 -14.12 -17.14
CA GLU A 124 -8.41 -13.84 -17.46
C GLU A 124 -8.22 -12.42 -18.03
N LYS A 125 -9.10 -11.99 -18.94
CA LYS A 125 -9.06 -10.63 -19.50
C LYS A 125 -9.26 -9.56 -18.43
N ARG A 126 -10.20 -9.76 -17.50
CA ARG A 126 -10.45 -8.81 -16.40
C ARG A 126 -9.28 -8.74 -15.43
N ILE A 127 -8.74 -9.91 -15.05
CA ILE A 127 -7.55 -10.01 -14.20
C ILE A 127 -6.38 -9.27 -14.86
N ASN A 128 -6.11 -9.52 -16.14
CA ASN A 128 -5.04 -8.84 -16.87
C ASN A 128 -5.26 -7.32 -16.93
N LYS A 129 -6.49 -6.85 -17.21
CA LYS A 129 -6.81 -5.41 -17.23
C LYS A 129 -6.52 -4.74 -15.89
N ASP A 130 -6.98 -5.33 -14.80
CA ASP A 130 -6.86 -4.77 -13.45
C ASP A 130 -5.40 -4.82 -12.97
N ARG A 131 -4.72 -5.93 -13.24
CA ARG A 131 -3.28 -6.10 -12.97
C ARG A 131 -2.44 -5.08 -13.73
N GLU A 132 -2.63 -4.93 -15.03
CA GLU A 132 -1.88 -3.98 -15.86
C GLU A 132 -2.09 -2.54 -15.39
N PHE A 133 -3.33 -2.18 -15.05
CA PHE A 133 -3.63 -0.89 -14.44
C PHE A 133 -2.85 -0.69 -13.13
N LEU A 134 -2.90 -1.67 -12.22
CA LEU A 134 -2.21 -1.60 -10.93
C LEU A 134 -0.69 -1.51 -11.10
N ILE A 135 -0.08 -2.35 -11.95
CA ILE A 135 1.37 -2.33 -12.22
C ILE A 135 1.78 -0.96 -12.77
N SER A 136 1.04 -0.43 -13.76
CA SER A 136 1.33 0.88 -14.33
C SER A 136 1.26 1.98 -13.27
N LEU A 137 0.20 2.00 -12.48
CA LEU A 137 0.02 3.00 -11.43
C LEU A 137 1.10 2.90 -10.35
N LEU A 138 1.39 1.69 -9.87
CA LEU A 138 2.34 1.46 -8.80
C LEU A 138 3.77 1.78 -9.23
N ASN A 139 4.14 1.47 -10.48
CA ASN A 139 5.43 1.87 -11.04
C ASN A 139 5.55 3.40 -11.14
N GLU A 140 4.48 4.12 -11.52
CA GLU A 140 4.49 5.58 -11.49
C GLU A 140 4.65 6.10 -10.05
N VAL A 141 3.97 5.49 -9.07
CA VAL A 141 4.09 5.83 -7.65
C VAL A 141 5.51 5.58 -7.11
N ASP A 142 6.13 4.44 -7.40
CA ASP A 142 7.50 4.12 -6.97
C ASP A 142 8.54 5.03 -7.64
N SER A 143 8.26 5.50 -8.86
CA SER A 143 9.12 6.44 -9.59
C SER A 143 9.14 7.87 -9.02
N ILE A 144 8.19 8.22 -8.15
CA ILE A 144 8.18 9.55 -7.52
C ILE A 144 9.36 9.61 -6.56
N PRO A 145 10.33 10.52 -6.77
CA PRO A 145 11.53 10.57 -5.96
C PRO A 145 11.19 10.91 -4.51
N GLY A 146 11.35 9.93 -3.63
CA GLY A 146 11.44 10.13 -2.19
C GLY A 146 12.90 10.27 -1.80
N GLU A 147 13.39 11.50 -1.70
CA GLU A 147 14.75 11.78 -1.20
C GLU A 147 14.94 11.36 0.28
N SER A 148 13.85 11.00 0.99
CA SER A 148 13.85 10.38 2.32
C SER A 148 12.55 9.61 2.61
N GLU A 149 12.58 8.65 3.54
CA GLU A 149 11.41 7.88 4.00
C GLU A 149 10.34 8.79 4.61
N ARG A 150 10.76 9.86 5.28
CA ARG A 150 9.84 10.88 5.80
C ARG A 150 9.02 11.55 4.70
N ARG A 151 9.59 11.71 3.50
CA ARG A 151 8.86 12.24 2.34
C ARG A 151 7.84 11.23 1.83
N TYR A 152 8.18 9.94 1.78
CA TYR A 152 7.19 8.89 1.49
C TYR A 152 6.02 8.93 2.45
N TYR A 153 6.26 9.09 3.76
CA TYR A 153 5.19 9.28 4.72
C TYR A 153 4.28 10.45 4.33
N SER A 154 4.85 11.63 4.04
CA SER A 154 4.06 12.80 3.66
C SER A 154 3.27 12.61 2.35
N GLU A 155 3.86 11.94 1.36
CA GLU A 155 3.22 11.68 0.07
C GLU A 155 2.04 10.69 0.20
N PHE A 156 2.11 9.75 1.13
CA PHE A 156 1.10 8.69 1.29
C PHE A 156 0.06 9.00 2.37
N THR A 157 0.31 9.99 3.23
CA THR A 157 -0.64 10.42 4.26
C THR A 157 -1.38 11.71 3.91
N ASN A 158 -0.79 12.59 3.09
CA ASN A 158 -1.44 13.84 2.70
C ASN A 158 -2.34 13.62 1.47
N SER A 159 -3.63 13.90 1.61
CA SER A 159 -4.60 13.77 0.53
C SER A 159 -4.29 14.65 -0.69
N ASP A 160 -3.57 15.75 -0.48
CA ASP A 160 -3.24 16.73 -1.52
C ASP A 160 -1.82 16.57 -2.07
N SER A 161 -1.11 15.51 -1.65
CA SER A 161 0.20 15.19 -2.18
C SER A 161 0.18 14.92 -3.68
N ARG A 162 1.36 14.96 -4.30
CA ARG A 162 1.50 14.61 -5.72
C ARG A 162 1.07 13.16 -5.96
N THR A 163 1.48 12.25 -5.08
CA THR A 163 1.20 10.81 -5.18
C THR A 163 -0.29 10.51 -5.01
N SER A 164 -0.94 11.11 -4.00
CA SER A 164 -2.38 10.94 -3.76
C SER A 164 -3.19 11.46 -4.95
N ASN A 165 -2.85 12.63 -5.50
CA ASN A 165 -3.52 13.18 -6.67
C ASN A 165 -3.27 12.36 -7.96
N LEU A 166 -2.07 11.79 -8.10
CA LEU A 166 -1.77 10.84 -9.18
C LEU A 166 -2.69 9.62 -9.10
N VAL A 167 -2.74 8.94 -7.95
CA VAL A 167 -3.58 7.75 -7.77
C VAL A 167 -5.03 8.04 -8.11
N TRP A 168 -5.57 9.15 -7.62
CA TRP A 168 -6.94 9.53 -7.93
C TRP A 168 -7.20 9.77 -9.41
N ARG A 169 -6.28 10.49 -10.07
CA ARG A 169 -6.41 10.81 -11.49
C ARG A 169 -6.41 9.54 -12.33
N GLU A 170 -5.48 8.61 -12.08
CA GLU A 170 -5.41 7.36 -12.84
C GLU A 170 -6.59 6.43 -12.51
N TYR A 171 -6.98 6.33 -11.24
CA TYR A 171 -8.17 5.59 -10.83
C TYR A 171 -9.44 6.10 -11.52
N LYS A 172 -9.62 7.43 -11.62
CA LYS A 172 -10.76 8.03 -12.33
C LYS A 172 -10.75 7.81 -13.83
N LYS A 173 -9.58 7.63 -14.45
CA LYS A 173 -9.49 7.22 -15.86
C LYS A 173 -9.86 5.74 -16.01
N TYR A 174 -9.42 4.91 -15.08
CA TYR A 174 -9.72 3.48 -15.05
C TYR A 174 -11.23 3.22 -14.87
N GLU A 175 -11.91 3.88 -13.94
CA GLU A 175 -13.36 3.72 -13.71
C GLU A 175 -14.23 4.09 -14.93
N LYS A 176 -13.74 4.96 -15.81
CA LYS A 176 -14.48 5.42 -17.00
C LYS A 176 -14.38 4.45 -18.20
N ARG A 177 -13.64 3.35 -18.07
CA ARG A 177 -13.37 2.36 -19.14
C ARG A 177 -14.13 1.06 -18.93
#